data_AF-A0A485KXD5-F1
#
_entry.id   AF-A0A485KXD5-F1
#
_cell.length_a   1.000
_cell.length_b   1.000
_cell.length_c   1.000
_cell.angle_alpha   90.00
_cell.angle_beta   90.00
_cell.angle_gamma   90.00
#
_symmetry.space_group_name_H-M   'P 1'
#
loop_
_entity.id
_entity.type
_entity.pdbx_description
1 polymer ?
#
loop_
_entity_poly.entity_id
_entity_poly.type
_entity_poly.pdbx_seq_one_letter_code
_entity_poly.pdbx_strand_id
1 'polypeptide(L)'
;MKRHQVAHPASIHAPSGPCIPDFRTNFVQRHFTQLIATASLDIPEWTSVRKSGVKLLVEAFDSPNASLVMEKFKSQLEIVSTRLVRDMLRLVCVTGFESTTFDRIATLYDMLQARNEPDFGADLLLLSLQHGHLALAHHILDVMPTEHDSVETADQVLAALNTRNEDLVLRCLNRPATKASIEARVDDDDDWLVDNEYMLDWVVQAVQHDMHKVVSVLETQNRLYPAIHQYCFHNPNPAKWIDVSERYRRLNLWAELKDSLLVQRRRIGLPDHVGMTIGSYLYTYDPARCAHANWCIQCHNCIELCACQLSYIPSRNYHEVRHASDVTQDDNSSDEMED
;
A
#
# COMPACT_ATOMS: atom_id res chain seq x y z
N MET A 1 -14.09 34.01 -69.15
CA MET A 1 -12.92 34.80 -68.67
C MET A 1 -11.92 33.84 -68.04
N LYS A 2 -10.69 33.90 -68.56
CA LYS A 2 -9.38 33.38 -68.11
C LYS A 2 -9.33 32.10 -67.24
N ARG A 3 -8.91 31.01 -67.89
CA ARG A 3 -8.29 29.81 -67.29
C ARG A 3 -6.93 30.19 -66.68
N HIS A 4 -6.68 29.84 -65.42
CA HIS A 4 -5.34 29.84 -64.85
C HIS A 4 -4.79 28.42 -64.83
N GLN A 5 -3.73 28.22 -65.63
CA GLN A 5 -2.82 27.10 -65.54
C GLN A 5 -1.98 27.28 -64.26
N VAL A 6 -1.92 26.27 -63.41
CA VAL A 6 -0.94 26.18 -62.33
C VAL A 6 0.11 25.16 -62.74
N ALA A 7 1.35 25.62 -62.79
CA ALA A 7 2.53 24.87 -63.17
C ALA A 7 2.95 23.88 -62.08
N HIS A 8 3.38 22.69 -62.51
CA HIS A 8 4.10 21.72 -61.68
C HIS A 8 5.49 22.27 -61.32
N PRO A 9 5.93 22.20 -60.05
CA PRO A 9 7.34 22.34 -59.72
C PRO A 9 8.08 21.00 -59.87
N ALA A 10 9.29 21.12 -60.40
CA ALA A 10 10.18 20.07 -60.80
C ALA A 10 10.63 19.15 -59.65
N SER A 11 10.79 17.87 -59.99
CA SER A 11 11.51 16.85 -59.24
C SER A 11 12.94 17.32 -58.93
N ILE A 12 13.23 17.54 -57.64
CA ILE A 12 14.60 17.69 -57.15
C ILE A 12 15.07 16.30 -56.73
N HIS A 13 15.93 15.69 -57.55
CA HIS A 13 16.71 14.53 -57.14
C HIS A 13 17.63 14.93 -55.98
N ALA A 14 17.36 14.39 -54.78
CA ALA A 14 18.31 14.46 -53.68
C ALA A 14 19.55 13.62 -54.03
N PRO A 15 20.77 14.13 -53.78
CA PRO A 15 21.96 13.33 -53.92
C PRO A 15 21.94 12.23 -52.86
N SER A 16 22.03 10.98 -53.31
CA SER A 16 22.32 9.81 -52.48
C SER A 16 23.64 10.05 -51.74
N GLY A 17 23.53 10.53 -50.50
CA GLY A 17 24.66 10.61 -49.58
C GLY A 17 25.24 9.23 -49.32
N PRO A 18 26.54 9.13 -48.99
CA PRO A 18 27.16 7.85 -48.73
C PRO A 18 26.46 7.17 -47.55
N CYS A 19 26.05 5.91 -47.75
CA CYS A 19 25.65 5.01 -46.68
C CYS A 19 26.76 5.03 -45.62
N ILE A 20 26.52 5.70 -44.49
CA ILE A 20 27.36 5.59 -43.31
C ILE A 20 27.21 4.14 -42.85
N PRO A 21 28.27 3.30 -42.89
CA PRO A 21 28.18 1.97 -42.35
C PRO A 21 28.11 2.09 -40.83
N ASP A 22 26.93 1.83 -40.26
CA ASP A 22 26.66 1.05 -39.03
C ASP A 22 27.76 1.00 -37.93
N PHE A 23 28.40 2.13 -37.66
CA PHE A 23 29.48 2.24 -36.67
C PHE A 23 28.96 2.01 -35.25
N ARG A 24 27.68 2.30 -35.02
CA ARG A 24 26.99 2.06 -33.74
C ARG A 24 26.73 0.57 -33.50
N THR A 25 26.46 -0.22 -34.53
CA THR A 25 26.13 -1.65 -34.44
C THR A 25 27.37 -2.49 -34.14
N ASN A 26 28.52 -2.13 -34.73
CA ASN A 26 29.81 -2.79 -34.43
C ASN A 26 30.37 -2.42 -33.04
N PHE A 27 30.12 -1.19 -32.56
CA PHE A 27 30.52 -0.76 -31.21
C PHE A 27 29.75 -1.53 -30.13
N VAL A 28 28.43 -1.62 -30.28
CA VAL A 28 27.58 -2.44 -29.40
C VAL A 28 28.07 -3.89 -29.43
N GLN A 29 28.38 -4.46 -30.59
CA GLN A 29 28.72 -5.89 -30.67
C GLN A 29 30.04 -6.29 -29.99
N ARG A 30 31.11 -5.48 -30.04
CA ARG A 30 32.38 -5.82 -29.38
C ARG A 30 32.43 -5.43 -27.92
N HIS A 31 31.82 -4.32 -27.54
CA HIS A 31 31.89 -3.82 -26.17
C HIS A 31 30.81 -4.41 -25.25
N PHE A 32 29.72 -4.95 -25.79
CA PHE A 32 28.61 -5.47 -24.98
C PHE A 32 29.00 -6.69 -24.15
N THR A 33 29.71 -7.67 -24.72
CA THR A 33 30.20 -8.83 -23.94
C THR A 33 31.16 -8.40 -22.84
N GLN A 34 32.02 -7.40 -23.11
CA GLN A 34 32.93 -6.85 -22.11
C GLN A 34 32.19 -6.07 -21.02
N LEU A 35 31.12 -5.33 -21.37
CA LEU A 35 30.25 -4.63 -20.41
C LEU A 35 29.48 -5.62 -19.53
N ILE A 36 28.89 -6.67 -20.11
CA ILE A 36 28.25 -7.76 -19.35
C ILE A 36 29.28 -8.37 -18.41
N ALA A 37 30.45 -8.78 -18.91
CA ALA A 37 31.47 -9.40 -18.09
C ALA A 37 31.91 -8.49 -16.93
N THR A 38 32.09 -7.19 -17.17
CA THR A 38 32.49 -6.20 -16.16
C THR A 38 31.40 -5.99 -15.10
N ALA A 39 30.14 -5.97 -15.51
CA ALA A 39 28.99 -5.79 -14.61
C ALA A 39 28.62 -7.08 -13.85
N SER A 40 28.88 -8.25 -14.44
CA SER A 40 28.67 -9.57 -13.86
C SER A 40 29.79 -10.04 -12.92
N LEU A 41 30.90 -9.31 -12.80
CA LEU A 41 31.96 -9.67 -11.85
C LEU A 41 31.36 -9.79 -10.45
N ASP A 42 31.65 -10.91 -9.78
CA ASP A 42 31.11 -11.28 -8.47
C ASP A 42 31.75 -10.49 -7.33
N ILE A 43 31.79 -9.18 -7.51
CA ILE A 43 32.32 -8.22 -6.56
C ILE A 43 31.23 -8.05 -5.49
N PRO A 44 31.54 -8.29 -4.21
CA PRO A 44 30.54 -8.22 -3.14
C PRO A 44 29.95 -6.80 -3.01
N GLU A 45 30.70 -5.76 -3.35
CA GLU A 45 30.28 -4.36 -3.24
C GLU A 45 29.79 -3.72 -4.55
N TRP A 46 28.83 -2.82 -4.41
CA TRP A 46 28.26 -1.99 -5.49
C TRP A 46 29.25 -0.87 -5.88
N THR A 47 30.38 -1.26 -6.47
CA THR A 47 31.51 -0.38 -6.84
C THR A 47 31.17 0.59 -7.97
N SER A 48 31.94 1.68 -8.10
CA SER A 48 31.79 2.68 -9.17
C SER A 48 31.86 2.07 -10.59
N VAL A 49 32.71 1.06 -10.77
CA VAL A 49 32.88 0.36 -12.06
C VAL A 49 31.63 -0.46 -12.39
N ARG A 50 31.12 -1.24 -11.43
CA ARG A 50 29.88 -2.01 -11.61
C ARG A 50 28.68 -1.09 -11.87
N LYS A 51 28.53 -0.02 -11.09
CA LYS A 51 27.50 1.04 -11.32
C LYS A 51 27.53 1.54 -12.76
N SER A 52 28.72 1.89 -13.26
CA SER A 52 28.91 2.43 -14.60
C SER A 52 28.58 1.39 -15.67
N GLY A 53 28.97 0.13 -15.47
CA GLY A 53 28.63 -0.98 -16.35
C GLY A 53 27.12 -1.25 -16.42
N VAL A 54 26.45 -1.37 -15.26
CA VAL A 54 25.00 -1.56 -15.15
C VAL A 54 24.25 -0.39 -15.81
N LYS A 55 24.69 0.85 -15.56
CA LYS A 55 24.08 2.04 -16.19
C LYS A 55 24.16 2.02 -17.71
N LEU A 56 25.34 1.71 -18.27
CA LEU A 56 25.50 1.61 -19.71
C LEU A 56 24.64 0.50 -20.31
N LEU A 57 24.45 -0.61 -19.58
CA LEU A 57 23.54 -1.68 -20.01
C LEU A 57 22.10 -1.19 -20.03
N VAL A 58 21.61 -0.54 -18.97
CA VAL A 58 20.24 0.01 -18.93
C VAL A 58 20.01 1.05 -20.03
N GLU A 59 20.96 1.97 -20.25
CA GLU A 59 20.89 2.94 -21.36
C GLU A 59 20.84 2.26 -22.73
N ALA A 60 21.47 1.09 -22.90
CA ALA A 60 21.35 0.31 -24.13
C ALA A 60 19.94 -0.26 -24.33
N PHE A 61 19.24 -0.62 -23.25
CA PHE A 61 17.83 -1.07 -23.28
C PHE A 61 16.85 0.06 -23.56
N ASP A 62 17.26 1.32 -23.38
CA ASP A 62 16.48 2.52 -23.71
C ASP A 62 16.76 3.03 -25.15
N SER A 63 17.72 2.42 -25.84
CA SER A 63 18.12 2.86 -27.18
C SER A 63 17.14 2.42 -28.30
N PRO A 64 17.15 3.08 -29.48
CA PRO A 64 16.38 2.63 -30.65
C PRO A 64 16.69 1.20 -31.10
N ASN A 65 17.84 0.66 -30.69
CA ASN A 65 18.30 -0.69 -31.01
C ASN A 65 18.04 -1.69 -29.86
N ALA A 66 17.18 -1.36 -28.90
CA ALA A 66 16.92 -2.18 -27.72
C ALA A 66 16.52 -3.63 -28.05
N SER A 67 15.80 -3.87 -29.15
CA SER A 67 15.48 -5.23 -29.61
C SER A 67 16.73 -6.03 -29.95
N LEU A 68 17.72 -5.42 -30.60
CA LEU A 68 18.99 -6.07 -30.90
C LEU A 68 19.80 -6.33 -29.63
N VAL A 69 19.79 -5.38 -28.70
CA VAL A 69 20.44 -5.50 -27.37
C VAL A 69 19.83 -6.67 -26.60
N MET A 70 18.50 -6.76 -26.60
CA MET A 70 17.71 -7.84 -25.99
C MET A 70 18.08 -9.21 -26.58
N GLU A 71 18.09 -9.34 -27.91
CA GLU A 71 18.47 -10.59 -28.57
C GLU A 71 19.93 -10.99 -28.28
N LYS A 72 20.83 -10.01 -28.22
CA LYS A 72 22.23 -10.26 -27.80
C LYS A 72 22.28 -10.81 -26.38
N PHE A 73 21.53 -10.19 -25.46
CA PHE A 73 21.49 -10.58 -24.06
C PHE A 73 20.91 -11.98 -23.88
N LYS A 74 19.83 -12.30 -24.61
CA LYS A 74 19.25 -13.66 -24.67
C LYS A 74 20.25 -14.71 -25.15
N SER A 75 21.05 -14.38 -26.19
CA SER A 75 22.09 -15.29 -26.70
C SER A 75 23.27 -15.50 -25.74
N GLN A 76 23.33 -14.75 -24.64
CA GLN A 76 24.41 -14.79 -23.64
C GLN A 76 23.87 -15.12 -22.24
N LEU A 77 22.64 -15.65 -22.11
CA LEU A 77 22.02 -15.95 -20.82
C LEU A 77 22.87 -16.87 -19.93
N GLU A 78 23.70 -17.74 -20.51
CA GLU A 78 24.65 -18.59 -19.78
C GLU A 78 25.68 -17.79 -18.94
N ILE A 79 25.96 -16.55 -19.34
CA ILE A 79 26.97 -15.66 -18.73
C ILE A 79 26.30 -14.59 -17.86
N VAL A 80 25.03 -14.29 -18.13
CA VAL A 80 24.26 -13.28 -17.40
C VAL A 80 23.82 -13.86 -16.06
N SER A 81 24.26 -13.23 -14.97
CA SER A 81 23.77 -13.58 -13.63
C SER A 81 22.41 -12.94 -13.36
N THR A 82 21.54 -13.65 -12.65
CA THR A 82 20.28 -13.08 -12.10
C THR A 82 20.55 -11.81 -11.29
N ARG A 83 21.67 -11.78 -10.58
CA ARG A 83 22.15 -10.62 -9.81
C ARG A 83 22.34 -9.38 -10.69
N LEU A 84 22.95 -9.51 -11.88
CA LEU A 84 23.11 -8.40 -12.81
C LEU A 84 21.74 -7.84 -13.26
N VAL A 85 20.79 -8.70 -13.59
CA VAL A 85 19.45 -8.26 -14.03
C VAL A 85 18.69 -7.58 -12.89
N ARG A 86 18.83 -8.07 -11.65
CA ARG A 86 18.30 -7.39 -10.45
C ARG A 86 18.91 -6.00 -10.25
N ASP A 87 20.22 -5.89 -10.41
CA ASP A 87 20.92 -4.60 -10.33
C ASP A 87 20.41 -3.60 -11.37
N MET A 88 20.15 -4.08 -12.59
CA MET A 88 19.58 -3.26 -13.66
C MET A 88 18.15 -2.79 -13.31
N LEU A 89 17.28 -3.68 -12.82
CA LEU A 89 15.93 -3.31 -12.39
C LEU A 89 15.93 -2.31 -11.22
N ARG A 90 16.81 -2.50 -10.22
CA ARG A 90 16.99 -1.53 -9.14
C ARG A 90 17.44 -0.17 -9.69
N LEU A 91 18.39 -0.16 -10.63
CA LEU A 91 18.83 1.10 -11.23
C LEU A 91 17.69 1.80 -11.96
N VAL A 92 16.86 1.06 -12.71
CA VAL A 92 15.64 1.59 -13.35
C VAL A 92 14.73 2.26 -12.33
N CYS A 93 14.47 1.60 -11.20
CA CYS A 93 13.62 2.13 -10.14
C CYS A 93 14.22 3.34 -9.41
N VAL A 94 15.54 3.41 -9.27
CA VAL A 94 16.22 4.56 -8.63
C VAL A 94 16.23 5.78 -9.56
N THR A 95 16.46 5.57 -10.85
CA THR A 95 16.67 6.64 -11.82
C THR A 95 15.40 7.08 -12.56
N GLY A 96 14.35 6.25 -12.55
CA GLY A 96 13.08 6.57 -13.18
C GLY A 96 13.10 6.40 -14.69
N PHE A 97 13.77 5.38 -15.21
CA PHE A 97 13.66 5.03 -16.64
C PHE A 97 12.21 4.68 -17.00
N GLU A 98 11.88 4.77 -18.28
CA GLU A 98 10.53 4.48 -18.78
C GLU A 98 10.09 3.04 -18.49
N SER A 99 8.78 2.84 -18.34
CA SER A 99 8.15 1.53 -18.15
C SER A 99 8.53 0.53 -19.26
N THR A 100 8.77 1.00 -20.48
CA THR A 100 9.20 0.14 -21.60
C THR A 100 10.59 -0.47 -21.38
N THR A 101 11.50 0.28 -20.77
CA THR A 101 12.84 -0.18 -20.40
C THR A 101 12.76 -1.12 -19.20
N PHE A 102 11.87 -0.84 -18.24
CA PHE A 102 11.55 -1.77 -17.16
C PHE A 102 11.05 -3.11 -17.71
N ASP A 103 10.02 -3.11 -18.57
CA ASP A 103 9.40 -4.33 -19.14
C ASP A 103 10.41 -5.22 -19.84
N ARG A 104 11.32 -4.61 -20.62
CA ARG A 104 12.40 -5.31 -21.31
C ARG A 104 13.28 -6.05 -20.30
N ILE A 105 13.71 -5.38 -19.24
CA ILE A 105 14.61 -5.97 -18.25
C ILE A 105 13.84 -6.97 -17.36
N ALA A 106 12.58 -6.72 -17.04
CA ALA A 106 11.71 -7.65 -16.30
C ALA A 106 11.49 -8.94 -17.10
N THR A 107 11.27 -8.85 -18.41
CA THR A 107 11.20 -10.04 -19.28
C THR A 107 12.48 -10.89 -19.21
N LEU A 108 13.65 -10.24 -19.13
CA LEU A 108 14.92 -10.97 -18.94
C LEU A 108 15.03 -11.61 -17.56
N TYR A 109 14.50 -10.94 -16.53
CA TYR A 109 14.45 -11.48 -15.18
C TYR A 109 13.60 -12.75 -15.13
N ASP A 110 12.41 -12.72 -15.72
CA ASP A 110 11.49 -13.87 -15.79
C ASP A 110 12.11 -15.05 -16.55
N MET A 111 12.85 -14.77 -17.63
CA MET A 111 13.58 -15.81 -18.37
C MET A 111 14.68 -16.48 -17.56
N LEU A 112 15.29 -15.76 -16.61
CA LEU A 112 16.36 -16.27 -15.73
C LEU A 112 15.81 -16.92 -14.45
N GLN A 113 14.63 -16.51 -13.99
CA GLN A 113 13.95 -17.07 -12.83
C GLN A 113 13.34 -18.45 -13.12
N ALA A 114 14.19 -19.46 -13.36
CA ALA A 114 13.77 -20.85 -13.43
C ALA A 114 13.72 -21.56 -12.05
N ARG A 115 14.02 -20.86 -10.94
CA ARG A 115 14.18 -21.47 -9.61
C ARG A 115 13.82 -20.51 -8.47
N ASN A 116 12.58 -20.59 -7.95
CA ASN A 116 12.13 -20.28 -6.58
C ASN A 116 12.88 -19.17 -5.79
N GLU A 117 13.30 -18.07 -6.40
CA GLU A 117 13.87 -16.94 -5.66
C GLU A 117 12.74 -16.01 -5.20
N PRO A 118 12.76 -15.58 -3.93
CA PRO A 118 11.67 -14.80 -3.33
C PRO A 118 11.47 -13.43 -3.98
N ASP A 119 10.23 -12.94 -3.84
CA ASP A 119 9.65 -11.78 -4.52
C ASP A 119 10.49 -10.50 -4.52
N PHE A 120 11.16 -10.29 -5.65
CA PHE A 120 11.93 -9.09 -5.91
C PHE A 120 11.07 -7.86 -6.26
N GLY A 121 9.80 -8.05 -6.61
CA GLY A 121 8.90 -6.94 -6.99
C GLY A 121 8.62 -5.97 -5.83
N ALA A 122 8.58 -6.48 -4.59
CA ALA A 122 8.38 -5.69 -3.38
C ALA A 122 9.45 -4.60 -3.20
N ASP A 123 10.73 -4.99 -3.30
CA ASP A 123 11.89 -4.10 -3.28
C ASP A 123 11.79 -3.00 -4.35
N LEU A 124 11.42 -3.39 -5.57
CA LEU A 124 11.38 -2.49 -6.72
C LEU A 124 10.29 -1.43 -6.59
N LEU A 125 9.13 -1.83 -6.06
CA LEU A 125 8.04 -0.90 -5.73
C LEU A 125 8.51 0.11 -4.68
N LEU A 126 9.09 -0.37 -3.57
CA LEU A 126 9.56 0.50 -2.50
C LEU A 126 10.61 1.50 -3.00
N LEU A 127 11.59 1.06 -3.80
CA LEU A 127 12.59 1.95 -4.40
C LEU A 127 11.94 3.02 -5.30
N SER A 128 10.99 2.62 -6.13
CA SER A 128 10.30 3.55 -7.04
C SER A 128 9.52 4.61 -6.25
N LEU A 129 8.88 4.22 -5.14
CA LEU A 129 8.17 5.14 -4.23
C LEU A 129 9.14 6.08 -3.52
N GLN A 130 10.24 5.57 -2.97
CA GLN A 130 11.27 6.36 -2.27
C GLN A 130 11.91 7.41 -3.18
N HIS A 131 12.07 7.10 -4.47
CA HIS A 131 12.62 8.02 -5.45
C HIS A 131 11.56 8.87 -6.19
N GLY A 132 10.28 8.72 -5.85
CA GLY A 132 9.18 9.55 -6.37
C GLY A 132 8.75 9.22 -7.80
N HIS A 133 9.10 8.05 -8.33
CA HIS A 133 8.77 7.63 -9.69
C HIS A 133 7.38 7.00 -9.76
N LEU A 134 6.33 7.80 -9.56
CA LEU A 134 4.95 7.31 -9.38
C LEU A 134 4.42 6.53 -10.59
N ALA A 135 4.73 6.96 -11.81
CA ALA A 135 4.31 6.26 -13.03
C ALA A 135 4.92 4.85 -13.11
N LEU A 136 6.18 4.72 -12.72
CA LEU A 136 6.87 3.43 -12.64
C LEU A 136 6.33 2.57 -11.49
N ALA A 137 6.01 3.16 -10.33
CA ALA A 137 5.39 2.45 -9.22
C ALA A 137 4.02 1.86 -9.60
N HIS A 138 3.16 2.63 -10.29
CA HIS A 138 1.91 2.11 -10.86
C HIS A 138 2.16 0.96 -11.82
N HIS A 139 3.15 1.10 -12.69
CA HIS A 139 3.50 0.07 -13.66
C HIS A 139 3.98 -1.22 -12.98
N ILE A 140 4.84 -1.13 -11.97
CA ILE A 140 5.33 -2.28 -11.19
C ILE A 140 4.18 -3.03 -10.52
N LEU A 141 3.23 -2.29 -9.92
CA LEU A 141 2.02 -2.89 -9.33
C LEU A 141 1.19 -3.68 -10.34
N ASP A 142 1.21 -3.28 -11.61
CA ASP A 142 0.40 -3.89 -12.67
C ASP A 142 1.11 -5.12 -13.30
N VAL A 143 2.44 -5.21 -13.26
CA VAL A 143 3.22 -6.23 -14.01
C VAL A 143 4.01 -7.21 -13.15
N MET A 144 4.23 -6.95 -11.86
CA MET A 144 5.00 -7.82 -10.97
C MET A 144 4.21 -8.29 -9.75
N PRO A 145 4.46 -9.51 -9.24
CA PRO A 145 4.03 -9.88 -7.90
C PRO A 145 4.78 -9.00 -6.89
N THR A 146 4.02 -8.33 -6.02
CA THR A 146 4.55 -7.39 -5.01
C THR A 146 4.11 -7.74 -3.58
N GLU A 147 3.41 -8.87 -3.40
CA GLU A 147 2.87 -9.31 -2.11
C GLU A 147 3.48 -10.64 -1.68
N HIS A 148 4.12 -10.65 -0.52
CA HIS A 148 4.74 -11.86 0.04
C HIS A 148 4.56 -11.96 1.55
N ASP A 149 5.04 -10.96 2.29
CA ASP A 149 4.96 -10.90 3.74
C ASP A 149 4.15 -9.67 4.21
N SER A 150 3.51 -9.78 5.36
CA SER A 150 2.67 -8.71 5.94
C SER A 150 3.49 -7.46 6.27
N VAL A 151 4.72 -7.63 6.75
CA VAL A 151 5.61 -6.51 7.14
C VAL A 151 6.07 -5.71 5.91
N GLU A 152 6.60 -6.37 4.88
CA GLU A 152 7.04 -5.68 3.66
C GLU A 152 5.87 -5.00 2.94
N THR A 153 4.70 -5.63 2.98
CA THR A 153 3.45 -5.04 2.46
C THR A 153 3.11 -3.76 3.21
N ALA A 154 3.33 -3.70 4.52
CA ALA A 154 3.05 -2.52 5.33
C ALA A 154 3.98 -1.35 5.04
N ASP A 155 5.28 -1.61 4.88
CA ASP A 155 6.26 -0.60 4.49
C ASP A 155 5.94 0.02 3.12
N GLN A 156 5.45 -0.79 2.17
CA GLN A 156 5.05 -0.30 0.85
C GLN A 156 3.81 0.59 0.91
N VAL A 157 2.79 0.22 1.71
CA VAL A 157 1.60 1.07 1.89
C VAL A 157 1.98 2.38 2.57
N LEU A 158 2.85 2.34 3.58
CA LEU A 158 3.35 3.54 4.23
C LEU A 158 4.17 4.42 3.27
N ALA A 159 5.04 3.82 2.46
CA ALA A 159 5.77 4.53 1.41
C ALA A 159 4.82 5.16 0.37
N ALA A 160 3.75 4.45 -0.02
CA ALA A 160 2.74 4.97 -0.93
C ALA A 160 1.97 6.15 -0.32
N LEU A 161 1.61 6.08 0.96
CA LEU A 161 0.95 7.17 1.69
C LEU A 161 1.79 8.45 1.65
N ASN A 162 3.11 8.33 1.85
CA ASN A 162 4.05 9.46 1.80
C ASN A 162 4.10 10.15 0.42
N THR A 163 3.69 9.48 -0.67
CA THR A 163 3.62 10.09 -2.01
C THR A 163 2.47 11.08 -2.17
N ARG A 164 1.49 11.05 -1.26
CA ARG A 164 0.23 11.83 -1.33
C ARG A 164 -0.63 11.53 -2.56
N ASN A 165 -0.35 10.46 -3.30
CA ASN A 165 -1.15 10.01 -4.43
C ASN A 165 -2.21 9.00 -3.95
N GLU A 166 -3.43 9.48 -3.73
CA GLU A 166 -4.54 8.67 -3.22
C GLU A 166 -4.84 7.45 -4.11
N ASP A 167 -4.73 7.57 -5.44
CA ASP A 167 -4.98 6.44 -6.36
C ASP A 167 -3.96 5.32 -6.18
N LEU A 168 -2.69 5.69 -6.02
CA LEU A 168 -1.60 4.74 -5.79
C LEU A 168 -1.77 3.99 -4.47
N VAL A 169 -2.13 4.72 -3.40
CA VAL A 169 -2.40 4.11 -2.09
C VAL A 169 -3.58 3.15 -2.19
N LEU A 170 -4.67 3.54 -2.85
CA LEU A 170 -5.83 2.68 -3.06
C LEU A 170 -5.46 1.41 -3.84
N ARG A 171 -4.57 1.49 -4.84
CA ARG A 171 -4.07 0.29 -5.51
C ARG A 171 -3.31 -0.61 -4.56
N CYS A 172 -2.39 -0.07 -3.75
CA CYS A 172 -1.66 -0.86 -2.74
C CYS A 172 -2.60 -1.55 -1.75
N LEU A 173 -3.64 -0.86 -1.27
CA LEU A 173 -4.62 -1.40 -0.31
C LEU A 173 -5.54 -2.45 -0.94
N ASN A 174 -5.83 -2.35 -2.24
CA ASN A 174 -6.69 -3.31 -2.96
C ASN A 174 -5.96 -4.58 -3.40
N ARG A 175 -4.65 -4.68 -3.16
CA ARG A 175 -3.91 -5.90 -3.47
C ARG A 175 -4.40 -7.08 -2.60
N PRO A 176 -4.46 -8.31 -3.12
CA PRO A 176 -5.12 -9.44 -2.46
C PRO A 176 -4.74 -9.69 -1.00
N ALA A 177 -3.44 -9.76 -0.67
CA ALA A 177 -2.96 -10.03 0.69
C ALA A 177 -3.22 -8.83 1.62
N THR A 178 -2.98 -7.62 1.13
CA THR A 178 -3.23 -6.38 1.87
C THR A 178 -4.73 -6.26 2.22
N LYS A 179 -5.58 -6.48 1.22
CA LYS A 179 -7.04 -6.45 1.38
C LYS A 179 -7.52 -7.54 2.33
N ALA A 180 -6.99 -8.76 2.19
CA ALA A 180 -7.32 -9.86 3.10
C ALA A 180 -6.93 -9.56 4.55
N SER A 181 -5.80 -8.87 4.77
CA SER A 181 -5.38 -8.41 6.10
C SER A 181 -6.35 -7.38 6.68
N ILE A 182 -6.78 -6.39 5.88
CA ILE A 182 -7.75 -5.37 6.30
C ILE A 182 -9.11 -6.00 6.61
N GLU A 183 -9.58 -6.93 5.78
CA GLU A 183 -10.87 -7.60 5.90
C GLU A 183 -10.87 -8.77 6.90
N ALA A 184 -9.71 -9.15 7.42
CA ALA A 184 -9.57 -10.24 8.36
C ALA A 184 -10.48 -9.99 9.56
N ARG A 185 -11.44 -10.90 9.75
CA ARG A 185 -12.23 -10.95 10.99
C ARG A 185 -11.31 -11.45 12.07
N VAL A 186 -11.17 -10.65 13.11
CA VAL A 186 -10.40 -11.03 14.28
C VAL A 186 -11.39 -11.31 15.39
N ASP A 187 -11.23 -12.48 16.01
CA ASP A 187 -11.92 -12.84 17.24
C ASP A 187 -11.58 -11.80 18.34
N ASP A 188 -12.26 -11.80 19.48
CA ASP A 188 -12.08 -10.83 20.57
C ASP A 188 -10.71 -10.96 21.28
N ASP A 189 -9.61 -11.04 20.53
CA ASP A 189 -8.25 -11.00 21.06
C ASP A 189 -7.87 -9.56 21.39
N ASP A 190 -7.40 -9.35 22.61
CA ASP A 190 -6.97 -8.06 23.14
C ASP A 190 -5.69 -7.55 22.44
N ASP A 191 -4.93 -8.44 21.80
CA ASP A 191 -3.61 -8.14 21.21
C ASP A 191 -3.65 -7.65 19.74
N TRP A 192 -4.82 -7.59 19.10
CA TRP A 192 -4.91 -7.23 17.67
C TRP A 192 -4.24 -5.89 17.31
N LEU A 193 -4.37 -4.90 18.18
CA LEU A 193 -3.82 -3.55 17.94
C LEU A 193 -2.29 -3.56 18.00
N VAL A 194 -1.69 -4.45 18.79
CA VAL A 194 -0.24 -4.63 18.87
C VAL A 194 0.27 -5.26 17.57
N ASP A 195 -0.41 -6.30 17.09
CA ASP A 195 -0.02 -7.00 15.86
C ASP A 195 -0.27 -6.18 14.59
N ASN A 196 -1.14 -5.15 14.66
CA ASN A 196 -1.55 -4.33 13.52
C ASN A 196 -1.28 -2.84 13.76
N GLU A 197 -0.26 -2.51 14.55
CA GLU A 197 0.15 -1.13 14.85
C GLU A 197 0.36 -0.31 13.55
N TYR A 198 0.94 -0.94 12.52
CA TYR A 198 1.17 -0.33 11.21
C TYR A 198 -0.11 0.18 10.52
N MET A 199 -1.29 -0.41 10.80
CA MET A 199 -2.55 0.08 10.24
C MET A 199 -3.00 1.40 10.90
N LEU A 200 -2.66 1.62 12.17
CA LEU A 200 -2.90 2.90 12.82
C LEU A 200 -2.03 4.00 12.20
N ASP A 201 -0.78 3.69 11.86
CA ASP A 201 0.07 4.62 11.10
C ASP A 201 -0.54 4.95 9.73
N TRP A 202 -1.15 3.97 9.04
CA TRP A 202 -1.86 4.24 7.79
C TRP A 202 -3.03 5.21 7.99
N VAL A 203 -3.81 5.04 9.06
CA VAL A 203 -4.92 5.95 9.42
C VAL A 203 -4.41 7.36 9.67
N VAL A 204 -3.34 7.50 10.48
CA VAL A 204 -2.72 8.79 10.79
C VAL A 204 -2.34 9.52 9.50
N GLN A 205 -1.58 8.86 8.63
CA GLN A 205 -1.10 9.46 7.39
C GLN A 205 -2.24 9.78 6.41
N ALA A 206 -3.23 8.88 6.28
CA ALA A 206 -4.38 9.09 5.40
C ALA A 206 -5.20 10.33 5.83
N VAL A 207 -5.43 10.51 7.14
CA VAL A 207 -6.13 11.68 7.67
C VAL A 207 -5.29 12.95 7.55
N GLN A 208 -3.98 12.89 7.82
CA GLN A 208 -3.07 14.03 7.68
C GLN A 208 -2.91 14.49 6.23
N HIS A 209 -3.07 13.59 5.26
CA HIS A 209 -2.98 13.88 3.83
C HIS A 209 -4.33 14.08 3.14
N ASP A 210 -5.44 14.21 3.90
CA ASP A 210 -6.79 14.42 3.39
C ASP A 210 -7.26 13.34 2.37
N MET A 211 -6.84 12.09 2.55
CA MET A 211 -7.16 10.95 1.67
C MET A 211 -8.49 10.28 2.04
N HIS A 212 -9.61 10.94 1.74
CA HIS A 212 -10.95 10.49 2.13
C HIS A 212 -11.32 9.07 1.66
N LYS A 213 -10.91 8.66 0.45
CA LYS A 213 -11.22 7.33 -0.08
C LYS A 213 -10.40 6.25 0.63
N VAL A 214 -9.14 6.56 0.95
CA VAL A 214 -8.28 5.65 1.73
C VAL A 214 -8.86 5.46 3.12
N VAL A 215 -9.27 6.54 3.80
CA VAL A 215 -9.96 6.46 5.09
C VAL A 215 -11.22 5.61 4.97
N SER A 216 -12.02 5.76 3.91
CA SER A 216 -13.21 4.93 3.68
C SER A 216 -12.91 3.44 3.50
N VAL A 217 -11.75 3.07 2.94
CA VAL A 217 -11.32 1.67 2.84
C VAL A 217 -10.90 1.15 4.23
N LEU A 218 -10.11 1.92 4.97
CA LEU A 218 -9.67 1.53 6.32
C LEU A 218 -10.84 1.46 7.32
N GLU A 219 -11.86 2.29 7.14
CA GLU A 219 -13.13 2.23 7.87
C GLU A 219 -13.84 0.86 7.72
N THR A 220 -13.51 0.02 6.74
CA THR A 220 -14.11 -1.32 6.68
C THR A 220 -13.65 -2.24 7.81
N GLN A 221 -12.52 -1.93 8.44
CA GLN A 221 -12.02 -2.62 9.63
C GLN A 221 -12.59 -1.95 10.89
N ASN A 222 -13.53 -2.64 11.55
CA ASN A 222 -14.28 -2.10 12.69
C ASN A 222 -13.38 -1.63 13.84
N ARG A 223 -12.23 -2.27 14.07
CA ARG A 223 -11.29 -1.91 15.14
C ARG A 223 -10.57 -0.58 14.90
N LEU A 224 -10.47 -0.11 13.65
CA LEU A 224 -9.86 1.18 13.32
C LEU A 224 -10.83 2.35 13.47
N TYR A 225 -12.15 2.11 13.56
CA TYR A 225 -13.14 3.19 13.64
C TYR A 225 -12.90 4.21 14.75
N PRO A 226 -12.60 3.81 16.01
CA PRO A 226 -12.33 4.76 17.07
C PRO A 226 -11.13 5.65 16.74
N ALA A 227 -10.02 5.06 16.29
CA ALA A 227 -8.82 5.80 15.90
C ALA A 227 -9.11 6.75 14.73
N ILE A 228 -9.77 6.28 13.67
CA ILE A 228 -10.18 7.10 12.52
C ILE A 228 -11.00 8.31 12.99
N HIS A 229 -11.98 8.11 13.88
CA HIS A 229 -12.77 9.21 14.44
C HIS A 229 -11.91 10.20 15.23
N GLN A 230 -11.03 9.72 16.10
CA GLN A 230 -10.13 10.56 16.90
C GLN A 230 -9.25 11.45 16.02
N TYR A 231 -8.55 10.87 15.03
CA TYR A 231 -7.68 11.64 14.12
C TYR A 231 -8.47 12.63 13.27
N CYS A 232 -9.67 12.25 12.80
CA CYS A 232 -10.55 13.14 12.06
C CYS A 232 -11.04 14.32 12.91
N PHE A 233 -11.39 14.07 14.17
CA PHE A 233 -11.86 15.09 15.12
C PHE A 233 -10.74 16.05 15.52
N HIS A 234 -9.54 15.54 15.75
CA HIS A 234 -8.35 16.33 16.11
C HIS A 234 -7.60 16.90 14.89
N ASN A 235 -8.05 16.63 13.66
CA ASN A 235 -7.50 17.23 12.46
C ASN A 235 -7.64 18.77 12.53
N PRO A 236 -6.66 19.56 12.03
CA PRO A 236 -6.76 21.03 12.02
C PRO A 236 -8.00 21.58 11.30
N ASN A 237 -8.62 20.80 10.41
CA ASN A 237 -9.86 21.14 9.73
C ASN A 237 -10.92 20.04 9.92
N PRO A 238 -11.57 19.96 11.11
CA PRO A 238 -12.50 18.87 11.42
C PRO A 238 -13.77 18.92 10.57
N ALA A 239 -14.11 20.09 9.99
CA ALA A 239 -15.27 20.25 9.12
C ALA A 239 -15.19 19.38 7.85
N LYS A 240 -13.98 19.10 7.34
CA LYS A 240 -13.77 18.17 6.22
C LYS A 240 -14.14 16.72 6.55
N TRP A 241 -14.16 16.39 7.84
CA TRP A 241 -14.33 15.02 8.34
C TRP A 241 -15.65 14.83 9.10
N ILE A 242 -16.60 15.76 8.92
CA ILE A 242 -17.90 15.70 9.59
C ILE A 242 -18.66 14.41 9.25
N ASP A 243 -18.57 13.96 7.99
CA ASP A 243 -19.24 12.75 7.53
C ASP A 243 -18.70 11.46 8.20
N VAL A 244 -17.40 11.43 8.50
CA VAL A 244 -16.77 10.32 9.26
C VAL A 244 -17.28 10.33 10.70
N SER A 245 -17.31 11.50 11.33
CA SER A 245 -17.83 11.65 12.69
C SER A 245 -19.30 11.26 12.80
N GLU A 246 -20.12 11.60 11.80
CA GLU A 246 -21.53 11.20 11.73
C GLU A 246 -21.73 9.71 11.47
N ARG A 247 -20.86 9.06 10.68
CA ARG A 247 -20.86 7.60 10.56
C ARG A 247 -20.50 6.93 11.89
N TYR A 248 -19.44 7.39 12.54
CA TYR A 248 -19.02 6.85 13.83
C TYR A 248 -20.06 7.04 14.93
N ARG A 249 -20.76 8.19 14.94
CA ARG A 249 -21.92 8.44 15.82
C ARG A 249 -23.02 7.40 15.60
N ARG A 250 -23.39 7.14 14.34
CA ARG A 250 -24.42 6.14 14.01
C ARG A 250 -24.02 4.74 14.43
N LEU A 251 -22.74 4.38 14.31
CA LEU A 251 -22.22 3.08 14.76
C LEU A 251 -22.30 2.93 16.29
N ASN A 252 -21.87 3.95 17.05
CA ASN A 252 -21.98 3.94 18.51
C ASN A 252 -23.43 3.89 18.97
N LEU A 253 -24.31 4.67 18.32
CA LEU A 253 -25.74 4.64 18.58
C LEU A 253 -26.32 3.23 18.38
N TRP A 254 -25.96 2.58 17.26
CA TRP A 254 -26.39 1.23 16.97
C TRP A 254 -25.86 0.23 18.00
N ALA A 255 -24.59 0.35 18.42
CA ALA A 255 -23.98 -0.53 19.42
C ALA A 255 -24.69 -0.40 20.78
N GLU A 256 -24.96 0.84 21.22
CA GLU A 256 -25.61 1.12 22.51
C GLU A 256 -27.08 0.67 22.53
N LEU A 257 -27.82 0.93 21.45
CA LEU A 257 -29.27 0.68 21.39
C LEU A 257 -29.63 -0.61 20.66
N LYS A 258 -28.66 -1.47 20.36
CA LYS A 258 -28.82 -2.65 19.51
C LYS A 258 -30.04 -3.48 19.89
N ASP A 259 -30.18 -3.83 21.16
CA ASP A 259 -31.26 -4.69 21.63
C ASP A 259 -32.62 -4.00 21.53
N SER A 260 -32.69 -2.72 21.87
CA SER A 260 -33.91 -1.92 21.73
C SER A 260 -34.36 -1.81 20.27
N LEU A 261 -33.43 -1.56 19.36
CA LEU A 261 -33.68 -1.48 17.92
C LEU A 261 -34.13 -2.84 17.35
N LEU A 262 -33.50 -3.93 17.79
CA LEU A 262 -33.88 -5.29 17.39
C LEU A 262 -35.29 -5.67 17.90
N VAL A 263 -35.66 -5.27 19.11
CA VAL A 263 -37.01 -5.48 19.65
C VAL A 263 -38.04 -4.68 18.85
N GLN A 264 -37.78 -3.39 18.58
CA GLN A 264 -38.67 -2.56 17.75
C GLN A 264 -38.89 -3.19 16.37
N ARG A 265 -37.82 -3.65 15.71
CA ARG A 265 -37.91 -4.32 14.41
C ARG A 265 -38.72 -5.60 14.48
N ARG A 266 -38.43 -6.49 15.44
CA ARG A 266 -39.02 -7.84 15.51
C ARG A 266 -40.44 -7.89 16.07
N ARG A 267 -40.77 -7.00 17.01
CA ARG A 267 -42.05 -7.02 17.76
C ARG A 267 -43.04 -5.99 17.28
N ILE A 268 -42.56 -4.82 16.84
CA ILE A 268 -43.41 -3.71 16.39
C ILE A 268 -43.47 -3.65 14.86
N GLY A 269 -42.46 -4.21 14.17
CA GLY A 269 -42.36 -4.13 12.70
C GLY A 269 -41.85 -2.78 12.21
N LEU A 270 -41.19 -2.01 13.09
CA LEU A 270 -40.67 -0.69 12.73
C LEU A 270 -39.41 -0.83 11.85
N PRO A 271 -39.28 -0.06 10.75
CA PRO A 271 -38.07 -0.04 9.95
C PRO A 271 -36.85 0.50 10.72
N ASP A 272 -35.66 -0.06 10.45
CA ASP A 272 -34.41 0.31 11.15
C ASP A 272 -34.11 1.82 11.12
N HIS A 273 -34.38 2.49 9.99
CA HIS A 273 -34.12 3.93 9.86
C HIS A 273 -34.97 4.77 10.81
N VAL A 274 -36.22 4.37 11.09
CA VAL A 274 -37.09 5.07 12.06
C VAL A 274 -36.60 4.81 13.48
N GLY A 275 -36.22 3.56 13.79
CA GLY A 275 -35.63 3.22 15.09
C GLY A 275 -34.34 4.01 15.37
N MET A 276 -33.46 4.12 14.38
CA MET A 276 -32.24 4.94 14.47
C MET A 276 -32.55 6.43 14.66
N THR A 277 -33.58 6.96 13.98
CA THR A 277 -34.04 8.33 14.20
C THR A 277 -34.52 8.54 15.64
N ILE A 278 -35.36 7.65 16.17
CA ILE A 278 -35.82 7.71 17.57
C ILE A 278 -34.63 7.62 18.53
N GLY A 279 -33.74 6.64 18.31
CA GLY A 279 -32.54 6.44 19.10
C GLY A 279 -31.67 7.70 19.14
N SER A 280 -31.54 8.43 18.03
CA SER A 280 -30.76 9.65 17.97
C SER A 280 -31.28 10.80 18.84
N TYR A 281 -32.57 10.77 19.23
CA TYR A 281 -33.14 11.71 20.21
C TYR A 281 -32.94 11.25 21.67
N LEU A 282 -32.84 9.94 21.89
CA LEU A 282 -32.69 9.35 23.22
C LEU A 282 -31.22 9.24 23.65
N TYR A 283 -30.31 9.11 22.69
CA TYR A 283 -28.87 8.95 22.92
C TYR A 283 -28.15 10.28 22.69
N THR A 284 -27.59 10.81 23.77
CA THR A 284 -26.72 11.99 23.71
C THR A 284 -25.30 11.56 23.35
N TYR A 285 -24.94 11.69 22.08
CA TYR A 285 -23.58 11.49 21.61
C TYR A 285 -22.70 12.70 21.94
N ASP A 286 -21.61 12.49 22.68
CA ASP A 286 -20.58 13.50 22.92
C ASP A 286 -19.34 13.19 22.05
N PRO A 287 -19.20 13.84 20.87
CA PRO A 287 -18.07 13.61 19.97
C PRO A 287 -16.74 13.96 20.62
N ALA A 288 -16.70 14.99 21.47
CA ALA A 288 -15.48 15.38 22.15
C ALA A 288 -15.07 14.30 23.15
N ARG A 289 -15.98 13.83 24.00
CA ARG A 289 -15.67 12.76 24.95
C ARG A 289 -15.17 11.49 24.25
N CYS A 290 -15.80 11.10 23.14
CA CYS A 290 -15.39 9.94 22.36
C CYS A 290 -14.02 10.12 21.68
N ALA A 291 -13.72 11.31 21.15
CA ALA A 291 -12.43 11.60 20.54
C ALA A 291 -11.29 11.75 21.56
N HIS A 292 -11.57 12.24 22.77
CA HIS A 292 -10.56 12.35 23.83
C HIS A 292 -10.35 11.04 24.59
N ALA A 293 -11.27 10.08 24.48
CA ALA A 293 -11.07 8.74 25.03
C ALA A 293 -9.85 8.13 24.32
N ASN A 294 -8.84 7.73 25.09
CA ASN A 294 -7.57 7.20 24.57
C ASN A 294 -6.74 8.18 23.72
N TRP A 295 -6.93 9.49 23.84
CA TRP A 295 -6.07 10.48 23.17
C TRP A 295 -5.00 11.03 24.11
N CYS A 296 -3.73 10.98 23.69
CA CYS A 296 -2.66 11.61 24.45
C CYS A 296 -2.48 13.07 24.03
N ILE A 297 -2.77 13.99 24.96
CA ILE A 297 -2.67 15.44 24.73
C ILE A 297 -1.22 15.88 24.44
N GLN A 298 -0.22 15.25 25.08
CA GLN A 298 1.19 15.64 24.92
C GLN A 298 1.75 15.17 23.58
N CYS A 299 1.50 13.89 23.27
CA CYS A 299 2.03 13.23 22.10
C CYS A 299 1.14 13.49 20.84
N HIS A 300 -0.06 14.09 20.99
CA HIS A 300 -1.07 14.29 19.94
C HIS A 300 -1.33 13.02 19.11
N ASN A 301 -1.43 11.89 19.82
CA ASN A 301 -1.57 10.57 19.20
C ASN A 301 -2.56 9.72 19.99
N CYS A 302 -3.10 8.70 19.32
CA CYS A 302 -3.79 7.59 19.96
C CYS A 302 -2.85 6.99 21.03
N ILE A 303 -3.39 6.67 22.20
CA ILE A 303 -2.64 6.17 23.36
C ILE A 303 -1.87 4.89 23.00
N GLU A 304 -2.44 4.10 22.11
CA GLU A 304 -1.93 2.86 21.57
C GLU A 304 -0.63 3.07 20.77
N LEU A 305 -0.45 4.23 20.14
CA LEU A 305 0.78 4.65 19.44
C LEU A 305 1.68 5.56 20.30
N CYS A 306 1.38 5.68 21.59
CA CYS A 306 1.94 6.71 22.44
C CYS A 306 3.01 6.16 23.38
N ALA A 307 4.28 6.52 23.13
CA ALA A 307 5.38 6.20 24.04
C ALA A 307 5.22 6.84 25.44
N CYS A 308 4.38 7.89 25.56
CA CYS A 308 4.05 8.53 26.84
C CYS A 308 3.41 7.52 27.85
N GLN A 309 2.86 6.37 27.40
CA GLN A 309 2.27 5.33 28.26
C GLN A 309 3.19 4.17 28.64
N LEU A 310 4.32 3.96 27.96
CA LEU A 310 5.28 2.91 28.34
C LEU A 310 5.94 3.15 29.70
N SER A 311 5.82 4.37 30.24
CA SER A 311 6.21 4.74 31.60
C SER A 311 5.05 4.73 32.61
N TYR A 312 3.81 4.48 32.16
CA TYR A 312 2.59 4.46 32.96
C TYR A 312 1.76 3.21 32.60
N ILE A 313 2.30 2.02 32.86
CA ILE A 313 1.48 0.82 33.09
C ILE A 313 1.22 0.77 34.59
N PRO A 314 0.16 1.40 35.15
CA PRO A 314 -0.36 0.94 36.41
C PRO A 314 -0.90 -0.45 36.14
N SER A 315 -0.33 -1.46 36.82
CA SER A 315 -0.77 -2.84 36.80
C SER A 315 -2.30 -2.92 36.74
N ARG A 316 -2.84 -3.25 35.56
CA ARG A 316 -4.28 -3.38 35.36
C ARG A 316 -4.77 -4.59 36.16
N ASN A 317 -5.31 -4.33 37.34
CA ASN A 317 -6.24 -5.22 38.02
C ASN A 317 -7.52 -5.28 37.18
N TYR A 318 -7.55 -6.17 36.18
CA TYR A 318 -8.73 -6.43 35.34
C TYR A 318 -9.72 -7.44 35.96
N HIS A 319 -9.68 -7.66 37.27
CA HIS A 319 -10.48 -8.73 37.91
C HIS A 319 -11.80 -8.33 38.58
N GLU A 320 -12.20 -7.06 38.64
CA GLU A 320 -13.41 -6.69 39.42
C GLU A 320 -14.41 -5.79 38.68
N VAL A 321 -14.86 -6.18 37.48
CA VAL A 321 -16.20 -5.75 37.00
C VAL A 321 -16.87 -6.84 36.15
N ARG A 322 -16.91 -8.08 36.65
CA ARG A 322 -17.88 -9.08 36.20
C ARG A 322 -18.26 -9.94 37.39
N HIS A 323 -19.40 -9.62 38.01
CA HIS A 323 -20.39 -10.53 38.61
C HIS A 323 -21.34 -9.69 39.48
N ALA A 324 -22.25 -8.99 38.81
CA ALA A 324 -23.48 -8.49 39.41
C ALA A 324 -24.66 -8.86 38.51
N SER A 325 -24.76 -10.15 38.16
CA SER A 325 -25.90 -10.74 37.46
C SER A 325 -25.84 -12.26 37.67
N ASP A 326 -26.95 -12.84 38.11
CA ASP A 326 -27.22 -14.27 38.36
C ASP A 326 -26.51 -14.83 39.62
N VAL A 327 -27.20 -15.29 40.67
CA VAL A 327 -28.20 -16.36 40.67
C VAL A 327 -29.22 -16.14 41.79
N THR A 328 -30.46 -15.88 41.41
CA THR A 328 -31.64 -16.39 42.13
C THR A 328 -31.94 -17.77 41.57
N GLN A 329 -31.76 -18.81 42.37
CA GLN A 329 -32.44 -20.09 42.15
C GLN A 329 -32.81 -20.68 43.50
N ASP A 330 -34.12 -20.74 43.71
CA ASP A 330 -34.80 -21.58 44.65
C ASP A 330 -34.46 -23.06 44.47
N ASP A 331 -34.74 -23.81 45.54
CA ASP A 331 -35.17 -25.21 45.62
C ASP A 331 -34.21 -26.28 46.17
N ASN A 332 -34.53 -26.63 47.42
CA ASN A 332 -34.86 -27.96 47.94
C ASN A 332 -33.82 -29.07 48.17
N SER A 333 -33.95 -29.58 49.40
CA SER A 333 -33.92 -30.98 49.86
C SER A 333 -32.58 -31.70 50.00
N SER A 334 -32.22 -31.93 51.27
CA SER A 334 -31.97 -33.25 51.88
C SER A 334 -31.52 -33.00 53.33
N ASP A 335 -32.34 -33.29 54.34
CA ASP A 335 -32.37 -34.58 55.06
C ASP A 335 -30.98 -35.11 55.40
N GLU A 336 -30.46 -34.75 56.59
CA GLU A 336 -29.56 -35.60 57.37
C GLU A 336 -29.91 -35.48 58.87
N MET A 337 -30.27 -36.64 59.43
CA MET A 337 -30.32 -36.96 60.86
C MET A 337 -28.90 -37.22 61.41
N GLU A 338 -28.80 -37.32 62.74
CA GLU A 338 -27.62 -37.55 63.62
C GLU A 338 -27.11 -36.24 64.23
N ASP A 339 -27.24 -35.92 65.53
CA ASP A 339 -27.63 -36.62 66.77
C ASP A 339 -28.53 -35.74 67.66
#